data_AF-A0A7S4VTH8-F1
#
_entry.id   AF-A0A7S4VTH8-F1
#
_cell.length_a   1.000
_cell.length_b   1.000
_cell.length_c   1.000
_cell.angle_alpha   90.00
_cell.angle_beta   90.00
_cell.angle_gamma   90.00
#
_symmetry.space_group_name_H-M   'P 1'
#
loop_
_entity.id
_entity.type
_entity.pdbx_description
1 polymer ?
#
loop_
_entity_poly.entity_id
_entity_poly.type
_entity_poly.pdbx_seq_one_letter_code
_entity_poly.pdbx_strand_id
1 'polypeptide(L)'
;LKPFWLKGRMMRPAGRGPMAEAASRRCRLLPLFLLLRSTCTVAEEVETVPVVPPPSPPPPAATSAPPRERSRGLILPGPAEPQPSSPRIPRKLVLTSKQASADGLPESVQANLRRNLALDPDMEMRWLDDPACSDYLKEHFGPRFAERLESEPRGSFRGDLCRAAVLFREGGFYIDLDVQLHMPLARLVDNDTTFMAAFTVDGAILNALVAAEPRNAIMAETLRELRRWYDGESSHHPDEEAEKTTNEWMGPVTMLRGLRSVMQNSCPGVQLEQFREEPKWVCGAQRLRFYDERELDCYSGEDSVECPPSRRNAEFAGARFGIFVASSPDKRDLVAWPRFESCEDWGCKGGGWDEGATIANDAETPAPKAEDMNGQDQIPKDL
;
A
#
# COMPACT_ATOMS: atom_id res chain seq x y z
N LEU A 1 -24.45 14.34 -22.58
CA LEU A 1 -24.80 12.95 -22.95
C LEU A 1 -24.00 12.03 -22.05
N LYS A 2 -24.63 11.43 -21.04
CA LYS A 2 -24.00 10.45 -20.13
C LYS A 2 -24.21 9.04 -20.74
N PRO A 3 -23.22 8.14 -20.76
CA PRO A 3 -23.48 6.75 -21.07
C PRO A 3 -23.85 5.97 -19.79
N PHE A 4 -24.95 5.25 -19.93
CA PHE A 4 -25.53 4.28 -19.01
C PHE A 4 -24.68 3.01 -19.00
N TRP A 5 -24.30 2.53 -17.82
CA TRP A 5 -23.78 1.16 -17.64
C TRP A 5 -24.95 0.17 -17.59
N LEU A 6 -24.99 -0.76 -18.54
CA LEU A 6 -25.86 -1.94 -18.49
C LEU A 6 -25.29 -2.96 -17.51
N LYS A 7 -26.06 -3.28 -16.47
CA LYS A 7 -25.85 -4.44 -15.60
C LYS A 7 -26.22 -5.72 -16.36
N GLY A 8 -25.23 -6.57 -16.64
CA GLY A 8 -25.44 -7.94 -17.07
C GLY A 8 -25.86 -8.81 -15.89
N ARG A 9 -27.13 -9.21 -15.85
CA ARG A 9 -27.70 -10.11 -14.83
C ARG A 9 -27.62 -11.54 -15.36
N MET A 10 -26.85 -12.40 -14.71
CA MET A 10 -26.85 -13.84 -14.95
C MET A 10 -28.23 -14.44 -14.65
N MET A 11 -28.74 -15.22 -15.61
CA MET A 11 -29.98 -16.00 -15.50
C MET A 11 -29.81 -17.18 -14.52
N ARG A 12 -30.81 -17.41 -13.67
CA ARG A 12 -31.13 -18.72 -13.09
C ARG A 12 -32.57 -19.10 -13.46
N PRO A 13 -32.89 -20.40 -13.65
CA PRO A 13 -34.16 -20.82 -14.22
C PRO A 13 -35.31 -20.80 -13.20
N ALA A 14 -36.51 -20.64 -13.77
CA ALA A 14 -37.77 -20.40 -13.11
C ALA A 14 -38.35 -21.61 -12.35
N GLY A 15 -38.88 -21.35 -11.15
CA GLY A 15 -39.87 -22.18 -10.46
C GLY A 15 -41.02 -21.28 -9.99
N ARG A 16 -42.24 -21.59 -10.42
CA ARG A 16 -43.48 -20.83 -10.15
C ARG A 16 -44.10 -21.22 -8.80
N GLY A 17 -44.65 -20.24 -8.09
CA GLY A 17 -45.60 -20.40 -6.97
C GLY A 17 -46.09 -19.01 -6.48
N PRO A 18 -47.39 -18.81 -6.20
CA PRO A 18 -48.02 -17.50 -6.26
C PRO A 18 -47.91 -16.68 -4.95
N MET A 19 -47.77 -15.36 -5.10
CA MET A 19 -47.93 -14.37 -4.02
C MET A 19 -49.39 -13.91 -3.92
N ALA A 20 -49.87 -13.87 -2.68
CA ALA A 20 -51.10 -13.20 -2.28
C ALA A 20 -50.82 -11.74 -1.89
N GLU A 21 -51.78 -10.87 -2.23
CA GLU A 21 -51.90 -9.46 -1.84
C GLU A 21 -51.85 -9.23 -0.33
N ALA A 22 -51.23 -8.12 0.09
CA ALA A 22 -51.81 -7.25 1.13
C ALA A 22 -51.22 -5.83 1.06
N ALA A 23 -52.14 -4.87 1.04
CA ALA A 23 -51.94 -3.44 0.99
C ALA A 23 -51.67 -2.79 2.36
N SER A 24 -51.61 -1.44 2.35
CA SER A 24 -51.77 -0.51 3.50
C SER A 24 -50.48 -0.24 4.28
N ARG A 25 -50.08 0.97 4.69
CA ARG A 25 -50.75 2.28 4.74
C ARG A 25 -49.68 3.35 5.03
N ARG A 26 -49.89 4.56 4.51
CA ARG A 26 -49.18 5.80 4.85
C ARG A 26 -49.49 6.25 6.28
N CYS A 27 -48.51 6.82 6.97
CA CYS A 27 -48.73 7.83 8.01
C CYS A 27 -47.65 8.92 7.91
N ARG A 28 -48.08 10.13 7.58
CA ARG A 28 -47.38 11.39 7.86
C ARG A 28 -47.73 11.81 9.29
N LEU A 29 -46.81 12.51 9.97
CA LEU A 29 -47.04 13.77 10.70
C LEU A 29 -45.75 14.24 11.42
N LEU A 30 -45.35 15.48 11.14
CA LEU A 30 -44.50 16.41 11.91
C LEU A 30 -45.45 17.39 12.67
N PRO A 31 -45.01 18.40 13.45
CA PRO A 31 -43.82 18.62 14.30
C PRO A 31 -44.21 19.17 15.71
N LEU A 32 -43.22 19.67 16.49
CA LEU A 32 -43.24 20.92 17.32
C LEU A 32 -42.91 20.75 18.82
N PHE A 33 -41.94 21.55 19.30
CA PHE A 33 -41.83 22.31 20.58
C PHE A 33 -40.42 22.42 21.21
N LEU A 34 -39.82 23.60 20.99
CA LEU A 34 -39.13 24.51 21.93
C LEU A 34 -38.97 24.08 23.42
N LEU A 35 -37.78 24.33 24.00
CA LEU A 35 -37.57 25.35 25.06
C LEU A 35 -36.08 25.58 25.40
N LEU A 36 -35.80 26.86 25.68
CA LEU A 36 -34.51 27.47 26.04
C LEU A 36 -34.01 27.10 27.46
N ARG A 37 -32.70 27.26 27.70
CA ARG A 37 -32.19 28.07 28.83
C ARG A 37 -30.72 28.48 28.63
N SER A 38 -30.53 29.80 28.55
CA SER A 38 -29.27 30.53 28.74
C SER A 38 -28.85 30.54 30.21
N THR A 39 -27.54 30.54 30.46
CA THR A 39 -26.94 31.39 31.50
C THR A 39 -25.59 31.92 31.03
N CYS A 40 -25.47 33.25 31.05
CA CYS A 40 -24.25 34.02 30.90
C CYS A 40 -23.29 33.81 32.08
N THR A 41 -21.99 33.84 31.83
CA THR A 41 -21.00 34.29 32.82
C THR A 41 -19.96 35.18 32.14
N VAL A 42 -19.65 36.24 32.88
CA VAL A 42 -18.98 37.48 32.49
C VAL A 42 -17.47 37.28 32.36
N ALA A 43 -16.89 37.95 31.37
CA ALA A 43 -15.47 38.11 31.18
C ALA A 43 -14.93 39.17 32.14
N GLU A 44 -13.82 38.89 32.82
CA GLU A 44 -12.97 39.90 33.45
C GLU A 44 -11.65 39.93 32.69
N GLU A 45 -11.47 41.01 31.91
CA GLU A 45 -10.20 41.39 31.31
C GLU A 45 -9.34 42.06 32.39
N VAL A 46 -8.15 41.50 32.65
CA VAL A 46 -7.12 42.16 33.46
C VAL A 46 -6.12 42.78 32.51
N GLU A 47 -6.18 44.11 32.45
CA GLU A 47 -5.28 44.98 31.69
C GLU A 47 -3.91 45.03 32.39
N THR A 48 -2.92 44.33 31.84
CA THR A 48 -1.53 44.38 32.33
C THR A 48 -0.75 45.49 31.63
N VAL A 49 -0.28 46.44 32.42
CA VAL A 49 0.56 47.60 32.06
C VAL A 49 1.90 47.14 31.44
N PRO A 50 2.38 47.75 30.34
CA PRO A 50 3.66 47.43 29.74
C PRO A 50 4.84 47.95 30.58
N VAL A 51 5.74 47.03 30.97
CA VAL A 51 7.02 47.36 31.61
C VAL A 51 8.03 47.75 30.52
N VAL A 52 8.50 49.00 30.59
CA VAL A 52 9.55 49.55 29.73
C VAL A 52 10.92 49.09 30.22
N PRO A 53 11.76 48.41 29.40
CA PRO A 53 13.12 48.07 29.78
C PRO A 53 14.07 49.29 29.71
N PRO A 54 15.07 49.38 30.61
CA PRO A 54 16.04 50.48 30.61
C PRO A 54 17.01 50.43 29.41
N PRO A 55 17.57 51.58 29.00
CA PRO A 55 18.39 51.71 27.79
C PRO A 55 19.77 51.06 27.92
N SER A 56 20.20 50.42 26.83
CA SER A 56 21.52 49.80 26.66
C SER A 56 22.66 50.84 26.67
N PRO A 57 23.84 50.50 27.22
CA PRO A 57 25.00 51.37 27.22
C PRO A 57 25.61 51.56 25.82
N PRO A 58 26.30 52.71 25.57
CA PRO A 58 26.85 53.06 24.26
C PRO A 58 28.06 52.20 23.86
N PRO A 59 28.33 52.07 22.54
CA PRO A 59 29.44 51.28 22.04
C PRO A 59 30.80 51.93 22.37
N PRO A 60 31.83 51.14 22.71
CA PRO A 60 33.18 51.66 22.89
C PRO A 60 33.79 52.13 21.56
N ALA A 61 34.61 53.16 21.69
CA ALA A 61 35.25 53.92 20.61
C ALA A 61 36.21 53.09 19.75
N ALA A 62 36.28 53.50 18.48
CA ALA A 62 37.22 53.02 17.48
C ALA A 62 38.67 53.16 17.98
N THR A 63 39.40 52.04 18.01
CA THR A 63 40.84 52.03 18.20
C THR A 63 41.50 51.57 16.90
N SER A 64 42.54 52.30 16.51
CA SER A 64 43.28 52.22 15.26
C SER A 64 43.93 50.86 15.00
N ALA A 65 43.88 50.45 13.73
CA ALA A 65 44.49 49.25 13.20
C ALA A 65 46.04 49.33 13.19
N PRO A 66 46.76 48.26 13.57
CA PRO A 66 48.16 48.05 13.21
C PRO A 66 48.29 47.31 11.85
N PRO A 67 49.48 47.28 11.23
CA PRO A 67 49.66 46.89 9.83
C PRO A 67 49.46 45.39 9.60
N ARG A 68 48.92 45.08 8.41
CA ARG A 68 48.71 43.74 7.86
C ARG A 68 49.94 42.83 7.99
N GLU A 69 49.83 41.81 8.83
CA GLU A 69 50.55 40.55 8.64
C GLU A 69 49.66 39.55 7.88
N ARG A 70 50.23 38.89 6.88
CA ARG A 70 49.58 37.81 6.12
C ARG A 70 49.40 36.60 7.03
N SER A 71 48.28 36.54 7.75
CA SER A 71 47.78 35.30 8.34
C SER A 71 47.12 34.47 7.22
N ARG A 72 47.67 33.28 6.98
CA ARG A 72 46.98 32.22 6.23
C ARG A 72 45.63 31.99 6.91
N GLY A 73 44.54 32.28 6.20
CA GLY A 73 43.19 32.15 6.70
C GLY A 73 42.93 30.75 7.22
N LEU A 74 42.68 30.64 8.52
CA LEU A 74 41.91 29.54 9.09
C LEU A 74 40.48 29.73 8.60
N ILE A 75 40.13 29.01 7.55
CA ILE A 75 38.75 28.85 7.10
C ILE A 75 38.03 28.12 8.24
N LEU A 76 37.20 28.85 8.99
CA LEU A 76 36.22 28.22 9.87
C LEU A 76 35.31 27.35 8.99
N PRO A 77 35.16 26.04 9.27
CA PRO A 77 34.20 25.24 8.54
C PRO A 77 32.81 25.84 8.78
N GLY A 78 32.13 26.19 7.68
CA GLY A 78 30.72 26.55 7.74
C GLY A 78 29.90 25.41 8.39
N PRO A 79 28.66 25.68 8.81
CA PRO A 79 27.78 24.63 9.31
C PRO A 79 27.78 23.46 8.31
N ALA A 80 28.16 22.28 8.81
CA ALA A 80 28.29 21.09 7.99
C ALA A 80 26.97 20.89 7.22
N GLU A 81 27.09 20.86 5.90
CA GLU A 81 26.00 20.50 5.01
C GLU A 81 25.42 19.16 5.51
N PRO A 82 24.09 19.04 5.72
CA PRO A 82 23.51 17.82 6.25
C PRO A 82 23.88 16.67 5.33
N GLN A 83 24.68 15.74 5.86
CA GLN A 83 25.08 14.53 5.14
C GLN A 83 23.80 13.80 4.71
N PRO A 84 23.69 13.36 3.45
CA PRO A 84 22.49 12.68 2.98
C PRO A 84 22.26 11.43 3.85
N SER A 85 21.18 11.44 4.62
CA SER A 85 20.81 10.30 5.46
C SER A 85 20.58 9.08 4.59
N SER A 86 21.09 7.92 4.99
CA SER A 86 20.82 6.66 4.29
C SER A 86 19.31 6.45 4.13
N PRO A 87 18.84 5.93 2.97
CA PRO A 87 17.42 5.67 2.77
C PRO A 87 16.87 4.70 3.82
N ARG A 88 15.66 4.96 4.32
CA ARG A 88 14.97 4.08 5.27
C ARG A 88 14.53 2.75 4.67
N ILE A 89 14.16 2.75 3.39
CA ILE A 89 13.78 1.56 2.64
C ILE A 89 15.05 0.94 2.02
N PRO A 90 15.42 -0.30 2.39
CA PRO A 90 16.56 -0.99 1.81
C PRO A 90 16.46 -1.16 0.30
N ARG A 91 17.59 -1.16 -0.41
CA ARG A 91 17.66 -1.47 -1.85
C ARG A 91 17.58 -2.98 -2.11
N LYS A 92 16.45 -3.57 -1.73
CA LYS A 92 16.13 -4.99 -1.92
C LYS A 92 14.80 -5.12 -2.67
N LEU A 93 14.75 -5.97 -3.68
CA LEU A 93 13.53 -6.32 -4.41
C LEU A 93 13.11 -7.75 -4.06
N VAL A 94 12.03 -7.86 -3.31
CA VAL A 94 11.35 -9.11 -2.99
C VAL A 94 10.47 -9.52 -4.16
N LEU A 95 10.61 -10.77 -4.61
CA LEU A 95 9.80 -11.38 -5.65
C LEU A 95 9.29 -12.72 -5.14
N THR A 96 7.99 -12.97 -5.30
CA THR A 96 7.37 -14.25 -4.96
C THR A 96 6.93 -14.97 -6.22
N SER A 97 7.13 -16.28 -6.29
CA SER A 97 6.76 -17.08 -7.45
C SER A 97 6.31 -18.49 -7.07
N LYS A 98 5.53 -19.12 -7.94
CA LYS A 98 5.34 -20.57 -7.89
C LYS A 98 6.59 -21.33 -8.36
N GLN A 99 7.42 -20.69 -9.19
CA GLN A 99 8.61 -21.31 -9.77
C GLN A 99 9.83 -21.10 -8.87
N ALA A 100 10.66 -22.13 -8.74
CA ALA A 100 11.87 -22.09 -7.94
C ALA A 100 12.90 -21.05 -8.41
N SER A 101 12.82 -20.62 -9.67
CA SER A 101 13.68 -19.58 -10.23
C SER A 101 13.02 -18.88 -11.41
N ALA A 102 13.63 -17.76 -11.83
CA ALA A 102 13.18 -16.98 -12.99
C ALA A 102 13.17 -17.80 -14.29
N ASP A 103 14.07 -18.76 -14.46
CA ASP A 103 14.17 -19.57 -15.69
C ASP A 103 12.95 -20.51 -15.89
N GLY A 104 12.21 -20.80 -14.81
CA GLY A 104 10.98 -21.59 -14.86
C GLY A 104 9.74 -20.78 -15.27
N LEU A 105 9.84 -19.46 -15.40
CA LEU A 105 8.72 -18.61 -15.78
C LEU A 105 8.42 -18.67 -17.29
N PRO A 106 7.20 -18.31 -17.74
CA PRO A 106 6.95 -18.07 -19.16
C PRO A 106 7.87 -16.98 -19.73
N GLU A 107 8.24 -17.10 -21.00
CA GLU A 107 9.18 -16.19 -21.67
C GLU A 107 8.77 -14.71 -21.57
N SER A 108 7.48 -14.40 -21.69
CA SER A 108 6.96 -13.04 -21.54
C SER A 108 7.18 -12.46 -20.14
N VAL A 109 7.00 -13.28 -19.10
CA VAL A 109 7.24 -12.91 -17.70
C VAL A 109 8.74 -12.75 -17.46
N GLN A 110 9.58 -13.64 -18.00
CA GLN A 110 11.04 -13.50 -17.93
C GLN A 110 11.52 -12.21 -18.59
N ALA A 111 10.98 -11.87 -19.77
CA ALA A 111 11.31 -10.64 -20.48
C ALA A 111 10.92 -9.40 -19.68
N ASN A 112 9.73 -9.39 -19.07
CA ASN A 112 9.29 -8.32 -18.17
C ASN A 112 10.21 -8.19 -16.95
N LEU A 113 10.55 -9.31 -16.30
CA LEU A 113 11.44 -9.33 -15.14
C LEU A 113 12.84 -8.78 -15.48
N ARG A 114 13.46 -9.26 -16.57
CA ARG A 114 14.76 -8.74 -17.03
C ARG A 114 14.71 -7.24 -17.30
N ARG A 115 13.63 -6.77 -17.95
CA ARG A 115 13.42 -5.35 -18.22
C ARG A 115 13.32 -4.53 -16.93
N ASN A 116 12.57 -5.00 -15.94
CA ASN A 116 12.42 -4.32 -14.66
C ASN A 116 13.76 -4.26 -13.90
N LEU A 117 14.50 -5.37 -13.83
CA LEU A 117 15.81 -5.43 -13.18
C LEU A 117 16.85 -4.52 -13.87
N ALA A 118 16.79 -4.39 -15.19
CA ALA A 118 17.67 -3.49 -15.94
C ALA A 118 17.47 -1.99 -15.61
N LEU A 119 16.32 -1.60 -15.04
CA LEU A 119 16.08 -0.22 -14.60
C LEU A 119 16.82 0.11 -13.30
N ASP A 120 17.11 -0.89 -12.46
CA ASP A 120 17.69 -0.69 -11.13
C ASP A 120 18.74 -1.78 -10.83
N PRO A 121 19.90 -1.75 -11.53
CA PRO A 121 20.88 -2.83 -11.49
C PRO A 121 21.56 -3.01 -10.11
N ASP A 122 21.46 -2.02 -9.24
CA ASP A 122 22.01 -2.04 -7.87
C ASP A 122 21.03 -2.62 -6.84
N MET A 123 19.83 -3.04 -7.26
CA MET A 123 18.82 -3.60 -6.39
C MET A 123 19.13 -5.07 -6.08
N GLU A 124 19.23 -5.43 -4.79
CA GLU A 124 19.44 -6.82 -4.37
C GLU A 124 18.16 -7.63 -4.58
N MET A 125 18.20 -8.66 -5.42
CA MET A 125 17.04 -9.52 -5.66
C MET A 125 16.88 -10.56 -4.54
N ARG A 126 15.69 -10.65 -3.96
CA ARG A 126 15.27 -11.68 -3.01
C ARG A 126 14.11 -12.48 -3.61
N TRP A 127 14.43 -13.66 -4.13
CA TRP A 127 13.44 -14.59 -4.69
C TRP A 127 12.93 -15.54 -3.60
N LEU A 128 11.61 -15.72 -3.52
CA LEU A 128 10.98 -16.75 -2.70
C LEU A 128 9.98 -17.52 -3.56
N ASP A 129 10.18 -18.83 -3.67
CA ASP A 129 9.13 -19.72 -4.09
C ASP A 129 8.25 -20.15 -2.91
N ASP A 130 7.22 -20.96 -3.18
CA ASP A 130 6.28 -21.42 -2.16
C ASP A 130 6.98 -22.19 -1.00
N PRO A 131 7.87 -23.17 -1.24
CA PRO A 131 8.65 -23.82 -0.18
C PRO A 131 9.54 -22.85 0.60
N ALA A 132 10.33 -22.00 -0.09
CA ALA A 132 11.21 -21.04 0.59
C ALA A 132 10.41 -20.06 1.44
N CYS A 133 9.20 -19.70 1.02
CA CYS A 133 8.32 -18.87 1.83
C CYS A 133 7.71 -19.59 3.02
N SER A 134 7.30 -20.86 2.86
CA SER A 134 6.85 -21.67 3.99
C SER A 134 7.95 -21.77 5.07
N ASP A 135 9.18 -22.08 4.67
CA ASP A 135 10.32 -22.16 5.58
C ASP A 135 10.59 -20.81 6.27
N TYR A 136 10.51 -19.71 5.52
CA TYR A 136 10.64 -18.36 6.06
C TYR A 136 9.57 -18.04 7.12
N LEU A 137 8.32 -18.43 6.87
CA LEU A 137 7.22 -18.24 7.81
C LEU A 137 7.41 -19.10 9.07
N LYS A 138 7.81 -20.36 8.91
CA LYS A 138 8.12 -21.26 10.04
C LYS A 138 9.21 -20.66 10.94
N GLU A 139 10.28 -20.16 10.33
CA GLU A 139 11.45 -19.62 11.05
C GLU A 139 11.12 -18.34 11.82
N HIS A 140 10.27 -17.46 11.28
CA HIS A 140 10.13 -16.09 11.80
C HIS A 140 8.78 -15.75 12.41
N PHE A 141 7.72 -16.46 12.03
CA PHE A 141 6.34 -16.17 12.45
C PHE A 141 5.65 -17.39 13.08
N GLY A 142 6.31 -18.56 13.05
CA GLY A 142 5.85 -19.79 13.65
C GLY A 142 5.03 -20.69 12.70
N PRO A 143 4.80 -21.94 13.10
CA PRO A 143 4.25 -22.97 12.22
C PRO A 143 2.84 -22.63 11.69
N ARG A 144 2.00 -21.97 12.49
CA ARG A 144 0.62 -21.63 12.05
C ARG A 144 0.58 -20.65 10.88
N PHE A 145 1.57 -19.76 10.73
CA PHE A 145 1.62 -18.87 9.56
C PHE A 145 1.98 -19.66 8.29
N ALA A 146 2.90 -20.61 8.42
CA ALA A 146 3.27 -21.49 7.31
C ALA A 146 2.11 -22.42 6.92
N GLU A 147 1.38 -22.99 7.88
CA GLU A 147 0.18 -23.81 7.63
C GLU A 147 -0.87 -23.06 6.79
N ARG A 148 -1.07 -21.75 7.04
CA ARG A 148 -1.98 -20.91 6.23
C ARG A 148 -1.49 -20.81 4.77
N LEU A 149 -0.20 -20.58 4.56
CA LEU A 149 0.39 -20.56 3.21
C LEU A 149 0.30 -21.94 2.54
N GLU A 150 0.57 -23.02 3.26
CA GLU A 150 0.57 -24.39 2.73
C GLU A 150 -0.83 -24.87 2.35
N SER A 151 -1.85 -24.44 3.10
CA SER A 151 -3.26 -24.77 2.87
C SER A 151 -3.97 -23.83 1.89
N GLU A 152 -3.35 -22.72 1.49
CA GLU A 152 -3.93 -21.75 0.56
C GLU A 152 -3.82 -22.25 -0.90
N PRO A 153 -4.95 -22.56 -1.56
CA PRO A 153 -4.92 -23.06 -2.95
C PRO A 153 -4.55 -21.99 -3.98
N ARG A 154 -4.79 -20.70 -3.69
CA ARG A 154 -4.62 -19.62 -4.64
C ARG A 154 -3.20 -19.03 -4.56
N GLY A 155 -2.46 -19.09 -5.67
CA GLY A 155 -1.08 -18.58 -5.74
C GLY A 155 -0.92 -17.12 -5.29
N SER A 156 -1.85 -16.24 -5.66
CA SER A 156 -1.77 -14.82 -5.34
C SER A 156 -1.90 -14.58 -3.84
N PHE A 157 -2.73 -15.36 -3.15
CA PHE A 157 -2.95 -15.23 -1.72
C PHE A 157 -1.76 -15.79 -0.92
N ARG A 158 -1.10 -16.85 -1.41
CA ARG A 158 0.22 -17.26 -0.90
C ARG A 158 1.24 -16.14 -1.04
N GLY A 159 1.27 -15.48 -2.19
CA GLY A 159 2.10 -14.30 -2.43
C GLY A 159 1.78 -13.12 -1.48
N ASP A 160 0.51 -12.92 -1.12
CA ASP A 160 0.07 -11.86 -0.19
C ASP A 160 0.63 -12.09 1.23
N LEU A 161 0.54 -13.33 1.74
CA LEU A 161 1.19 -13.73 3.00
C LEU A 161 2.69 -13.53 2.94
N CYS A 162 3.31 -14.05 1.88
CA CYS A 162 4.75 -14.08 1.73
C CYS A 162 5.36 -12.67 1.67
N ARG A 163 4.84 -11.82 0.78
CA ARG A 163 5.35 -10.46 0.60
C ARG A 163 5.20 -9.64 1.87
N ALA A 164 4.08 -9.80 2.58
CA ALA A 164 3.83 -9.04 3.80
C ALA A 164 4.83 -9.42 4.90
N ALA A 165 5.10 -10.72 5.06
CA ALA A 165 6.04 -11.25 6.04
C ALA A 165 7.47 -10.77 5.79
N VAL A 166 7.93 -10.90 4.54
CA VAL A 166 9.30 -10.49 4.17
C VAL A 166 9.46 -8.97 4.27
N LEU A 167 8.51 -8.18 3.75
CA LEU A 167 8.58 -6.72 3.85
C LEU A 167 8.50 -6.22 5.30
N PHE A 168 7.70 -6.84 6.16
CA PHE A 168 7.68 -6.50 7.58
C PHE A 168 9.06 -6.72 8.22
N ARG A 169 9.69 -7.87 7.98
CA ARG A 169 10.94 -8.21 8.66
C ARG A 169 12.17 -7.53 8.06
N GLU A 170 12.28 -7.54 6.74
CA GLU A 170 13.47 -7.13 6.00
C GLU A 170 13.34 -5.75 5.35
N GLY A 171 12.12 -5.24 5.19
CA GLY A 171 11.84 -4.06 4.37
C GLY A 171 12.17 -4.29 2.89
N GLY A 172 12.28 -3.19 2.16
CA GLY A 172 12.62 -3.17 0.74
C GLY A 172 11.41 -2.88 -0.13
N PHE A 173 11.50 -3.32 -1.39
CA PHE A 173 10.49 -3.18 -2.42
C PHE A 173 9.91 -4.55 -2.75
N TYR A 174 8.66 -4.58 -3.16
CA TYR A 174 8.01 -5.74 -3.74
C TYR A 174 7.29 -5.32 -5.02
N ILE A 175 7.36 -6.17 -6.04
CA ILE A 175 6.49 -6.09 -7.22
C ILE A 175 5.95 -7.47 -7.58
N ASP A 176 4.71 -7.56 -8.05
CA ASP A 176 4.25 -8.78 -8.71
C ASP A 176 5.06 -9.00 -10.01
N LEU A 177 5.24 -10.27 -10.40
CA LEU A 177 6.00 -10.64 -11.60
C LEU A 177 5.41 -10.10 -12.91
N ASP A 178 4.13 -9.75 -12.89
CA ASP A 178 3.42 -9.16 -14.00
C ASP A 178 3.40 -7.62 -14.01
N VAL A 179 3.88 -6.94 -12.96
CA VAL A 179 4.04 -5.48 -12.98
C VAL A 179 5.14 -5.08 -13.96
N GLN A 180 4.87 -4.09 -14.81
CA GLN A 180 5.86 -3.50 -15.71
C GLN A 180 6.25 -2.11 -15.23
N LEU A 181 7.51 -1.89 -14.88
CA LEU A 181 7.97 -0.60 -14.38
C LEU A 181 8.19 0.39 -15.53
N HIS A 182 7.75 1.65 -15.37
CA HIS A 182 8.13 2.73 -16.28
C HIS A 182 9.45 3.40 -15.85
N MET A 183 9.79 3.31 -14.56
CA MET A 183 10.97 3.93 -13.98
C MET A 183 11.62 3.05 -12.90
N PRO A 184 12.89 3.30 -12.53
CA PRO A 184 13.57 2.61 -11.43
C PRO A 184 12.78 2.71 -10.12
N LEU A 185 12.70 1.60 -9.38
CA LEU A 185 12.02 1.52 -8.08
C LEU A 185 12.57 2.52 -7.07
N ALA A 186 13.88 2.73 -7.06
CA ALA A 186 14.51 3.71 -6.17
C ALA A 186 14.02 5.16 -6.39
N ARG A 187 13.40 5.48 -7.53
CA ARG A 187 12.79 6.81 -7.77
C ARG A 187 11.35 6.93 -7.24
N LEU A 188 10.75 5.82 -6.81
CA LEU A 188 9.39 5.81 -6.26
C LEU A 188 9.33 6.25 -4.79
N VAL A 189 10.48 6.38 -4.14
CA VAL A 189 10.61 6.76 -2.73
C VAL A 189 11.69 7.81 -2.57
N ASP A 190 11.70 8.50 -1.44
CA ASP A 190 12.81 9.32 -0.98
C ASP A 190 13.43 8.72 0.29
N ASN A 191 14.48 9.36 0.81
CA ASN A 191 15.25 8.79 1.92
C ASN A 191 14.44 8.71 3.22
N ASP A 192 13.40 9.53 3.38
CA ASP A 192 12.56 9.56 4.58
C ASP A 192 11.28 8.73 4.44
N THR A 193 10.88 8.29 3.24
CA THR A 193 9.73 7.39 3.04
C THR A 193 9.86 6.14 3.92
N THR A 194 8.82 5.85 4.71
CA THR A 194 8.72 4.65 5.56
C THR A 194 7.84 3.58 4.93
N PHE A 195 6.86 3.98 4.12
CA PHE A 195 5.93 3.10 3.41
C PHE A 195 5.48 3.71 2.09
N MET A 196 5.39 2.89 1.05
CA MET A 196 4.92 3.27 -0.28
C MET A 196 4.01 2.19 -0.84
N ALA A 197 2.89 2.59 -1.43
CA ALA A 197 2.01 1.71 -2.21
C ALA A 197 1.23 2.53 -3.25
N ALA A 198 0.34 1.88 -3.99
CA ALA A 198 -0.65 2.56 -4.82
C ALA A 198 -2.06 2.32 -4.31
N PHE A 199 -2.98 3.24 -4.59
CA PHE A 199 -4.40 2.97 -4.51
C PHE A 199 -4.84 2.15 -5.72
N THR A 200 -5.78 1.23 -5.52
CA THR A 200 -6.51 0.61 -6.62
C THR A 200 -7.63 1.54 -7.11
N VAL A 201 -8.10 1.30 -8.33
CA VAL A 201 -9.26 2.04 -8.90
C VAL A 201 -10.50 1.94 -8.01
N ASP A 202 -10.67 0.81 -7.32
CA ASP A 202 -11.81 0.50 -6.47
C ASP A 202 -11.61 0.83 -4.98
N GLY A 203 -10.61 1.63 -4.60
CA GLY A 203 -10.51 2.19 -3.25
C GLY A 203 -9.57 1.49 -2.28
N ALA A 204 -9.10 0.28 -2.59
CA ALA A 204 -8.17 -0.49 -1.76
C ALA A 204 -6.71 -0.04 -1.96
N ILE A 205 -5.78 -0.72 -1.29
CA ILE A 205 -4.34 -0.49 -1.44
C ILE A 205 -3.75 -1.59 -2.31
N LEU A 206 -3.27 -1.24 -3.49
CA LEU A 206 -2.64 -2.17 -4.42
C LEU A 206 -1.36 -2.74 -3.79
N ASN A 207 -1.39 -4.04 -3.46
CA ASN A 207 -0.25 -4.73 -2.86
C ASN A 207 0.69 -5.35 -3.90
N ALA A 208 0.45 -5.13 -5.20
CA ALA A 208 1.30 -5.55 -6.31
C ALA A 208 2.54 -4.67 -6.50
N LEU A 209 2.59 -3.49 -5.88
CA LEU A 209 3.74 -2.58 -5.87
C LEU A 209 3.82 -1.91 -4.49
N VAL A 210 4.79 -2.33 -3.67
CA VAL A 210 4.91 -1.91 -2.28
C VAL A 210 6.37 -1.62 -1.95
N ALA A 211 6.62 -0.67 -1.07
CA ALA A 211 7.92 -0.56 -0.41
C ALA A 211 7.75 -0.17 1.06
N ALA A 212 8.60 -0.71 1.93
CA ALA A 212 8.51 -0.47 3.37
C ALA A 212 9.88 -0.49 4.03
N GLU A 213 10.03 0.30 5.09
CA GLU A 213 11.16 0.14 6.00
C GLU A 213 11.01 -1.15 6.85
N PRO A 214 12.10 -1.75 7.35
CA PRO A 214 12.00 -2.89 8.24
C PRO A 214 11.19 -2.56 9.50
N ARG A 215 10.34 -3.49 9.94
CA ARG A 215 9.39 -3.37 11.05
C ARG A 215 8.40 -2.22 10.88
N ASN A 216 8.00 -1.93 9.64
CA ASN A 216 6.98 -0.93 9.37
C ASN A 216 5.63 -1.29 10.03
N ALA A 217 5.01 -0.31 10.69
CA ALA A 217 3.75 -0.52 11.43
C ALA A 217 2.58 -0.94 10.54
N ILE A 218 2.52 -0.45 9.29
CA ILE A 218 1.45 -0.82 8.34
C ILE A 218 1.64 -2.27 7.90
N MET A 219 2.88 -2.71 7.67
CA MET A 219 3.16 -4.12 7.36
C MET A 219 2.84 -5.04 8.55
N ALA A 220 3.10 -4.58 9.78
CA ALA A 220 2.72 -5.29 10.99
C ALA A 220 1.20 -5.50 11.10
N GLU A 221 0.41 -4.41 10.95
CA GLU A 221 -1.06 -4.52 10.96
C GLU A 221 -1.58 -5.33 9.77
N THR A 222 -0.94 -5.24 8.60
CA THR A 222 -1.31 -6.07 7.43
C THR A 222 -1.16 -7.56 7.73
N LEU A 223 -0.09 -7.97 8.41
CA LEU A 223 0.08 -9.35 8.86
C LEU A 223 -0.96 -9.79 9.89
N ARG A 224 -1.36 -8.90 10.80
CA ARG A 224 -2.46 -9.18 11.75
C ARG A 224 -3.79 -9.36 11.03
N GLU A 225 -4.06 -8.53 10.02
CA GLU A 225 -5.26 -8.64 9.19
C GLU A 225 -5.25 -9.89 8.32
N LEU A 226 -4.11 -10.29 7.76
CA LEU A 226 -3.97 -11.56 7.06
C LEU A 226 -4.26 -12.74 8.00
N ARG A 227 -3.73 -12.73 9.24
CA ARG A 227 -4.07 -13.74 10.24
C ARG A 227 -5.58 -13.81 10.48
N ARG A 228 -6.22 -12.65 10.73
CA ARG A 228 -7.68 -12.54 10.94
C ARG A 228 -8.48 -13.04 9.74
N TRP A 229 -8.01 -12.79 8.53
CA TRP A 229 -8.63 -13.28 7.30
C TRP A 229 -8.70 -14.81 7.27
N TYR A 230 -7.58 -15.48 7.53
CA TYR A 230 -7.52 -16.94 7.56
C TYR A 230 -8.24 -17.56 8.75
N ASP A 231 -8.25 -16.88 9.90
CA ASP A 231 -8.93 -17.37 11.12
C ASP A 231 -10.46 -17.15 11.07
N GLY A 232 -10.97 -16.48 10.03
CA GLY A 232 -12.39 -16.12 9.91
C GLY A 232 -12.81 -15.03 10.90
N GLU A 233 -11.86 -14.30 11.47
CA GLU A 233 -12.09 -13.19 12.41
C GLU A 233 -12.44 -11.87 11.69
N SER A 234 -12.12 -11.76 10.39
CA SER A 234 -12.45 -10.59 9.56
C SER A 234 -13.30 -10.97 8.35
N SER A 235 -14.24 -10.11 7.97
CA SER A 235 -15.05 -10.31 6.76
C SER A 235 -14.18 -10.34 5.50
N HIS A 236 -14.42 -11.32 4.62
CA HIS A 236 -13.79 -11.38 3.30
C HIS A 236 -14.41 -10.40 2.30
N HIS A 237 -15.59 -9.87 2.60
CA HIS A 237 -16.23 -8.80 1.85
C HIS A 237 -16.05 -7.48 2.61
N PRO A 238 -15.45 -6.44 2.00
CA PRO A 238 -15.35 -5.15 2.66
C PRO A 238 -16.74 -4.55 2.86
N ASP A 239 -16.90 -3.77 3.94
CA ASP A 239 -18.06 -2.89 4.05
C ASP A 239 -17.87 -1.71 3.09
N GLU A 240 -18.59 -1.67 1.96
CA GLU A 240 -18.41 -0.63 0.94
C GLU A 240 -18.60 0.79 1.51
N GLU A 241 -19.46 0.97 2.51
CA GLU A 241 -19.74 2.28 3.09
C GLU A 241 -18.65 2.70 4.08
N ALA A 242 -18.23 1.79 4.97
CA ALA A 242 -17.22 2.08 5.98
C ALA A 242 -15.80 2.02 5.41
N GLU A 243 -15.53 1.03 4.56
CA GLU A 243 -14.21 0.77 3.99
C GLU A 243 -14.00 1.45 2.63
N LYS A 244 -15.02 2.09 2.03
CA LYS A 244 -14.89 2.86 0.77
C LYS A 244 -14.19 2.09 -0.35
N THR A 245 -14.39 0.77 -0.40
CA THR A 245 -13.85 -0.08 -1.45
C THR A 245 -14.81 -1.19 -1.80
N THR A 246 -14.79 -1.60 -3.08
CA THR A 246 -15.50 -2.80 -3.57
C THR A 246 -14.54 -3.96 -3.86
N ASN A 247 -13.27 -3.84 -3.47
CA ASN A 247 -12.26 -4.86 -3.73
C ASN A 247 -12.47 -6.07 -2.79
N GLU A 248 -12.50 -7.28 -3.34
CA GLU A 248 -12.69 -8.51 -2.54
C GLU A 248 -11.41 -9.36 -2.47
N TRP A 249 -10.27 -8.83 -2.92
CA TRP A 249 -9.02 -9.58 -2.93
C TRP A 249 -8.30 -9.41 -1.59
N MET A 250 -7.86 -10.54 -1.03
CA MET A 250 -7.26 -10.60 0.31
C MET A 250 -6.12 -9.60 0.49
N GLY A 251 -5.14 -9.59 -0.41
CA GLY A 251 -4.00 -8.69 -0.36
C GLY A 251 -4.38 -7.21 -0.25
N PRO A 252 -5.09 -6.64 -1.24
CA PRO A 252 -5.47 -5.24 -1.20
C PRO A 252 -6.35 -4.83 0.00
N VAL A 253 -7.29 -5.70 0.40
CA VAL A 253 -8.20 -5.43 1.52
C VAL A 253 -7.47 -5.47 2.87
N THR A 254 -6.64 -6.50 3.10
CA THR A 254 -5.89 -6.62 4.36
C THR A 254 -4.87 -5.51 4.52
N MET A 255 -4.23 -5.06 3.43
CA MET A 255 -3.32 -3.91 3.44
C MET A 255 -4.05 -2.59 3.69
N LEU A 256 -5.24 -2.40 3.10
CA LEU A 256 -6.11 -1.26 3.39
C LEU A 256 -6.49 -1.19 4.87
N ARG A 257 -6.92 -2.31 5.44
CA ARG A 257 -7.29 -2.41 6.86
C ARG A 257 -6.09 -2.16 7.76
N GLY A 258 -4.93 -2.74 7.42
CA GLY A 258 -3.68 -2.51 8.14
C GLY A 258 -3.27 -1.04 8.16
N LEU A 259 -3.32 -0.37 7.02
CA LEU A 259 -3.05 1.06 6.90
C LEU A 259 -4.03 1.89 7.75
N ARG A 260 -5.34 1.62 7.66
CA ARG A 260 -6.35 2.33 8.44
C ARG A 260 -6.17 2.15 9.95
N SER A 261 -5.83 0.93 10.39
CA SER A 261 -5.51 0.65 11.80
C SER A 261 -4.38 1.57 12.31
N VAL A 262 -3.30 1.69 11.53
CA VAL A 262 -2.18 2.58 11.87
C VAL A 262 -2.61 4.05 11.87
N MET A 263 -3.38 4.47 10.87
CA MET A 263 -3.83 5.87 10.74
C MET A 263 -4.74 6.29 11.89
N GLN A 264 -5.69 5.44 12.29
CA GLN A 264 -6.58 5.70 13.42
C GLN A 264 -5.80 5.97 14.71
N ASN A 265 -4.67 5.28 14.90
CA ASN A 265 -3.83 5.44 16.08
C ASN A 265 -2.82 6.60 15.96
N SER A 266 -2.27 6.83 14.77
CA SER A 266 -1.10 7.72 14.59
C SER A 266 -1.46 9.12 14.05
N CYS A 267 -2.60 9.25 13.38
CA CYS A 267 -3.11 10.51 12.84
C CYS A 267 -4.65 10.53 12.84
N PRO A 268 -5.29 10.49 14.02
CA PRO A 268 -6.74 10.42 14.13
C PRO A 268 -7.41 11.63 13.44
N GLY A 269 -8.49 11.37 12.71
CA GLY A 269 -9.25 12.38 11.98
C GLY A 269 -8.78 12.65 10.55
N VAL A 270 -7.61 12.14 10.15
CA VAL A 270 -7.17 12.15 8.74
C VAL A 270 -7.89 11.04 7.99
N GLN A 271 -8.53 11.39 6.86
CA GLN A 271 -9.22 10.43 6.00
C GLN A 271 -8.25 9.96 4.90
N LEU A 272 -8.18 8.65 4.69
CA LEU A 272 -7.25 8.04 3.73
C LEU A 272 -7.47 8.54 2.30
N GLU A 273 -8.71 8.87 1.95
CA GLU A 273 -9.11 9.32 0.62
C GLU A 273 -8.47 10.67 0.26
N GLN A 274 -8.11 11.49 1.26
CA GLN A 274 -7.36 12.73 1.05
C GLN A 274 -5.98 12.46 0.44
N PHE A 275 -5.44 11.25 0.63
CA PHE A 275 -4.09 10.91 0.15
C PHE A 275 -4.03 10.68 -1.36
N ARG A 276 -5.17 10.69 -2.06
CA ARG A 276 -5.20 10.63 -3.53
C ARG A 276 -4.82 11.96 -4.19
N GLU A 277 -4.90 13.07 -3.46
CA GLU A 277 -4.65 14.41 -4.01
C GLU A 277 -3.17 14.82 -3.94
N GLU A 278 -2.43 14.31 -2.95
CA GLU A 278 -1.01 14.60 -2.75
C GLU A 278 -0.17 13.32 -2.64
N PRO A 279 1.03 13.26 -3.22
CA PRO A 279 1.81 12.02 -3.29
C PRO A 279 2.55 11.68 -1.99
N LYS A 280 2.74 12.63 -1.07
CA LYS A 280 3.54 12.46 0.15
C LYS A 280 2.78 12.92 1.38
N TRP A 281 2.77 12.09 2.41
CA TRP A 281 2.01 12.34 3.63
C TRP A 281 2.80 12.01 4.88
N VAL A 282 2.46 12.68 5.96
CA VAL A 282 2.97 12.40 7.29
C VAL A 282 1.80 11.95 8.17
N CYS A 283 1.91 10.74 8.73
CA CYS A 283 0.95 10.21 9.70
C CYS A 283 1.70 9.71 10.93
N GLY A 284 1.77 10.54 11.97
CA GLY A 284 2.63 10.29 13.13
C GLY A 284 4.09 10.09 12.73
N ALA A 285 4.66 8.94 13.08
CA ALA A 285 6.03 8.57 12.73
C ALA A 285 6.20 8.17 11.25
N GLN A 286 5.11 7.87 10.55
CA GLN A 286 5.16 7.39 9.18
C GLN A 286 5.37 8.53 8.18
N ARG A 287 6.13 8.24 7.12
CA ARG A 287 6.31 9.08 5.92
C ARG A 287 5.78 8.26 4.75
N LEU A 288 4.53 8.50 4.41
CA LEU A 288 3.77 7.71 3.46
C LEU A 288 3.91 8.29 2.07
N ARG A 289 4.03 7.42 1.07
CA ARG A 289 4.04 7.80 -0.33
C ARG A 289 3.02 6.99 -1.10
N PHE A 290 2.09 7.66 -1.78
CA PHE A 290 1.03 6.98 -2.52
C PHE A 290 1.08 7.31 -4.01
N TYR A 291 0.70 6.30 -4.77
CA TYR A 291 0.44 6.34 -6.20
C TYR A 291 -1.04 5.99 -6.44
N ASP A 292 -1.52 6.18 -7.66
CA ASP A 292 -2.91 5.90 -8.02
C ASP A 292 -2.97 5.02 -9.26
N GLU A 293 -3.64 3.88 -9.14
CA GLU A 293 -4.00 3.05 -10.29
C GLU A 293 -5.18 3.71 -11.01
N ARG A 294 -5.03 3.93 -12.31
CA ARG A 294 -6.06 4.55 -13.14
C ARG A 294 -6.13 3.85 -14.49
N GLU A 295 -7.31 3.87 -15.10
CA GLU A 295 -7.46 3.46 -16.50
C GLU A 295 -6.60 4.35 -17.41
N LEU A 296 -6.00 3.75 -18.45
CA LEU A 296 -5.15 4.45 -19.41
C LEU A 296 -6.00 5.38 -20.30
N ASP A 297 -5.51 6.58 -20.62
CA ASP A 297 -6.11 7.39 -21.68
C ASP A 297 -5.62 6.91 -23.05
N CYS A 298 -6.40 6.00 -23.62
CA CYS A 298 -6.21 5.47 -24.97
C CYS A 298 -7.07 6.16 -26.02
N TYR A 299 -7.91 7.13 -25.61
CA TYR A 299 -8.98 7.70 -26.43
C TYR A 299 -8.58 8.96 -27.19
N SER A 300 -7.46 9.59 -26.81
CA SER A 300 -6.91 10.77 -27.48
C SER A 300 -6.57 10.55 -28.96
N GLY A 301 -6.47 9.29 -29.40
CA GLY A 301 -6.17 8.92 -30.79
C GLY A 301 -4.69 9.03 -31.17
N GLU A 302 -3.87 9.64 -30.30
CA GLU A 302 -2.42 9.72 -30.44
C GLU A 302 -1.74 8.65 -29.57
N ASP A 303 -0.62 8.12 -30.04
CA ASP A 303 0.20 7.20 -29.25
C ASP A 303 0.82 7.97 -28.09
N SER A 304 0.53 7.53 -26.87
CA SER A 304 1.06 8.11 -25.64
C SER A 304 2.00 7.11 -24.95
N VAL A 305 2.83 7.62 -24.05
CA VAL A 305 3.69 6.77 -23.23
C VAL A 305 2.85 5.78 -22.41
N GLU A 306 1.70 6.20 -21.89
CA GLU A 306 0.83 5.34 -21.08
C GLU A 306 0.02 4.34 -21.91
N CYS A 307 -0.38 4.70 -23.14
CA CYS A 307 -1.17 3.85 -24.02
C CYS A 307 -0.55 3.70 -25.42
N PRO A 308 0.55 2.91 -25.55
CA PRO A 308 1.06 2.48 -26.85
C PRO A 308 0.05 1.56 -27.57
N PRO A 309 0.21 1.34 -28.89
CA PRO A 309 -0.69 0.49 -29.67
C PRO A 309 -0.91 -0.93 -29.11
N SER A 310 0.12 -1.53 -28.50
CA SER A 310 0.03 -2.84 -27.84
C SER A 310 -1.02 -2.85 -26.71
N ARG A 311 -1.09 -1.78 -25.91
CA ARG A 311 -2.06 -1.64 -24.81
C ARG A 311 -3.42 -1.17 -25.28
N ARG A 312 -3.46 -0.23 -26.25
CA ARG A 312 -4.72 0.26 -26.85
C ARG A 312 -5.56 -0.89 -27.41
N ASN A 313 -4.90 -1.85 -28.04
CA ASN A 313 -5.53 -2.98 -28.71
C ASN A 313 -5.61 -4.24 -27.82
N ALA A 314 -5.22 -4.15 -26.54
CA ALA A 314 -5.27 -5.30 -25.65
C ALA A 314 -6.73 -5.73 -25.39
N GLU A 315 -6.99 -7.02 -25.59
CA GLU A 315 -8.29 -7.65 -25.28
C GLU A 315 -8.47 -7.81 -23.77
N PHE A 316 -7.37 -8.09 -23.05
CA PHE A 316 -7.38 -8.25 -21.60
C PHE A 316 -7.60 -6.91 -20.89
N ALA A 317 -8.70 -6.80 -20.14
CA ALA A 317 -9.04 -5.57 -19.42
C ALA A 317 -7.96 -5.15 -18.40
N GLY A 318 -7.27 -6.11 -17.77
CA GLY A 318 -6.20 -5.81 -16.81
C GLY A 318 -4.98 -5.11 -17.42
N ALA A 319 -4.79 -5.17 -18.74
CA ALA A 319 -3.72 -4.44 -19.43
C ALA A 319 -4.03 -2.95 -19.67
N ARG A 320 -5.25 -2.49 -19.34
CA ARG A 320 -5.76 -1.13 -19.56
C ARG A 320 -5.61 -0.20 -18.35
N PHE A 321 -4.80 -0.59 -17.38
CA PHE A 321 -4.52 0.22 -16.19
C PHE A 321 -3.05 0.63 -16.16
N GLY A 322 -2.79 1.81 -15.60
CA GLY A 322 -1.47 2.33 -15.28
C GLY A 322 -1.42 2.77 -13.82
N ILE A 323 -0.21 2.87 -13.28
CA ILE A 323 0.06 3.41 -11.93
C ILE A 323 0.71 4.77 -12.11
N PHE A 324 0.16 5.78 -11.47
CA PHE A 324 0.52 7.19 -11.66
C PHE A 324 0.89 7.86 -10.35
N VAL A 325 1.71 8.92 -10.43
CA VAL A 325 1.93 9.80 -9.27
C VAL A 325 0.59 10.36 -8.81
N ALA A 326 0.24 10.15 -7.53
CA ALA A 326 -0.94 10.77 -6.93
C ALA A 326 -0.80 12.29 -7.03
N SER A 327 -1.67 12.91 -7.81
CA SER A 327 -1.64 14.34 -8.13
C SER A 327 -2.97 14.74 -8.78
N SER A 328 -3.10 16.03 -9.15
CA SER A 328 -4.26 16.55 -9.86
C SER A 328 -4.69 15.63 -11.02
N PRO A 329 -6.02 15.45 -11.28
CA PRO A 329 -6.54 14.61 -12.36
C PRO A 329 -5.92 14.89 -13.74
N ASP A 330 -5.53 16.13 -13.99
CA ASP A 330 -4.96 16.58 -15.26
C ASP A 330 -3.50 16.12 -15.47
N LYS A 331 -2.80 15.73 -14.39
CA LYS A 331 -1.41 15.28 -14.45
C LYS A 331 -1.34 13.75 -14.42
N ARG A 332 -0.80 13.18 -15.49
CA ARG A 332 -0.70 11.72 -15.71
C ARG A 332 0.75 11.26 -15.80
N ASP A 333 1.49 11.47 -14.71
CA ASP A 333 2.87 11.01 -14.59
C ASP A 333 2.89 9.50 -14.31
N LEU A 334 3.04 8.70 -15.35
CA LEU A 334 3.10 7.24 -15.28
C LEU A 334 4.38 6.77 -14.56
N VAL A 335 4.25 5.80 -13.66
CA VAL A 335 5.39 5.16 -12.98
C VAL A 335 5.51 3.66 -13.23
N ALA A 336 4.41 2.98 -13.52
CA ALA A 336 4.37 1.56 -13.84
C ALA A 336 3.02 1.19 -14.48
N TRP A 337 2.90 -0.06 -14.92
CA TRP A 337 1.63 -0.71 -15.25
C TRP A 337 1.46 -1.94 -14.35
N PRO A 338 0.26 -2.23 -13.82
CA PRO A 338 0.01 -3.42 -13.01
C PRO A 338 0.24 -4.73 -13.77
N ARG A 339 0.19 -4.68 -15.11
CA ARG A 339 0.37 -5.81 -16.02
C ARG A 339 1.26 -5.39 -17.20
N PHE A 340 2.22 -6.23 -17.61
CA PHE A 340 3.02 -5.98 -18.81
C PHE A 340 2.19 -6.06 -20.09
N GLU A 341 2.65 -5.41 -21.15
CA GLU A 341 1.85 -5.14 -22.35
C GLU A 341 1.34 -6.39 -23.09
N SER A 342 2.08 -7.51 -23.05
CA SER A 342 1.72 -8.78 -23.67
C SER A 342 0.95 -9.72 -22.73
N CYS A 343 0.47 -9.22 -21.59
CA CYS A 343 -0.34 -10.00 -20.66
C CYS A 343 -1.77 -10.20 -21.21
N GLU A 344 -2.20 -11.46 -21.27
CA GLU A 344 -3.46 -11.85 -21.89
C GLU A 344 -4.55 -12.28 -20.89
N ASP A 345 -4.16 -12.54 -19.64
CA ASP A 345 -5.07 -13.01 -18.59
C ASP A 345 -4.49 -12.65 -17.21
N TRP A 346 -5.30 -12.81 -16.17
CA TRP A 346 -4.89 -12.58 -14.81
C TRP A 346 -3.65 -13.41 -14.42
N GLY A 347 -2.66 -12.75 -13.81
CA GLY A 347 -1.38 -13.37 -13.42
C GLY A 347 -0.42 -13.62 -14.58
N CYS A 348 -0.83 -13.33 -15.82
CA CYS A 348 -0.04 -13.45 -17.04
C CYS A 348 0.70 -14.79 -17.17
N LYS A 349 0.05 -15.89 -16.71
CA LYS A 349 0.60 -17.26 -16.66
C LYS A 349 1.85 -17.42 -15.77
N GLY A 350 2.13 -16.45 -14.90
CA GLY A 350 3.24 -16.48 -13.93
C GLY A 350 2.98 -17.31 -12.66
N GLY A 351 1.84 -18.01 -12.59
CA GLY A 351 1.47 -18.91 -11.49
C GLY A 351 0.70 -18.26 -10.34
N GLY A 352 0.60 -16.92 -10.29
CA GLY A 352 -0.13 -16.21 -9.24
C GLY A 352 -1.65 -16.41 -9.31
N TRP A 353 -2.21 -16.72 -10.46
CA TRP A 353 -3.65 -16.98 -10.62
C TRP A 353 -4.01 -18.45 -10.76
N ASP A 354 -3.03 -19.33 -10.64
CA ASP A 354 -3.27 -20.77 -10.60
C ASP A 354 -3.98 -21.11 -9.28
N GLU A 355 -5.12 -21.77 -9.39
CA GLU A 355 -5.70 -22.56 -8.30
C GLU A 355 -5.08 -23.96 -8.38
N GLY A 356 -4.35 -24.35 -7.34
CA GLY A 356 -3.63 -25.62 -7.29
C GLY A 356 -4.03 -26.49 -6.11
N ALA A 357 -3.52 -27.73 -6.10
CA ALA A 357 -3.46 -28.51 -4.88
C ALA A 357 -2.65 -27.72 -3.82
N THR A 358 -3.07 -27.82 -2.57
CA THR A 358 -2.33 -27.25 -1.44
C THR A 358 -0.90 -27.79 -1.43
N ILE A 359 0.07 -27.01 -0.94
CA ILE A 359 1.47 -27.48 -0.79
C ILE A 359 1.50 -28.77 0.06
N ALA A 360 0.56 -28.88 1.00
CA ALA A 360 0.35 -30.06 1.82
C ALA A 360 0.02 -31.34 1.03
N ASN A 361 -0.49 -31.26 -0.20
CA ASN A 361 -0.82 -32.43 -1.02
C ASN A 361 0.37 -33.01 -1.79
N ASP A 362 1.48 -32.27 -1.91
CA ASP A 362 2.72 -32.76 -2.54
C ASP A 362 3.69 -33.40 -1.53
N ALA A 363 3.38 -33.29 -0.23
CA ALA A 363 4.09 -33.96 0.84
C ALA A 363 3.18 -35.04 1.46
N GLU A 364 3.52 -36.33 1.27
CA GLU A 364 2.97 -37.45 2.06
C GLU A 364 3.32 -37.26 3.55
N THR A 365 2.60 -36.37 4.24
CA THR A 365 2.77 -36.15 5.67
C THR A 365 1.40 -36.27 6.33
N PRO A 366 1.19 -37.21 7.26
CA PRO A 366 -0.09 -37.40 7.89
C PRO A 366 -0.45 -36.15 8.71
N ALA A 367 -1.68 -35.67 8.53
CA ALA A 367 -2.22 -34.53 9.27
C ALA A 367 -2.00 -34.70 10.80
N PRO A 368 -1.48 -33.69 11.51
CA PRO A 368 -1.33 -33.78 12.95
C PRO A 368 -2.70 -33.81 13.63
N LYS A 369 -2.81 -34.62 14.69
CA LYS A 369 -4.03 -34.76 15.49
C LYS A 369 -4.29 -33.45 16.25
N ALA A 370 -5.57 -33.10 16.38
CA ALA A 370 -6.08 -31.88 17.02
C ALA A 370 -5.69 -31.66 18.50
N GLU A 371 -4.88 -32.55 19.10
CA GLU A 371 -4.54 -32.53 20.52
C GLU A 371 -3.20 -31.83 20.84
N ASP A 372 -2.39 -31.46 19.84
CA ASP A 372 -1.12 -30.73 20.03
C ASP A 372 -1.25 -29.19 19.88
N MET A 373 -2.46 -28.64 19.73
CA MET A 373 -2.70 -27.20 19.51
C MET A 373 -2.64 -26.32 20.77
N ASN A 374 -1.96 -26.77 21.85
CA ASN A 374 -1.83 -25.98 23.08
C ASN A 374 -0.58 -25.06 23.09
N GLY A 375 0.09 -24.91 21.95
CA GLY A 375 1.11 -23.89 21.75
C GLY A 375 0.45 -22.52 21.67
N GLN A 376 0.59 -21.72 22.74
CA GLN A 376 0.12 -20.34 22.79
C GLN A 376 0.55 -19.58 21.53
N ASP A 377 -0.43 -18.97 20.86
CA ASP A 377 -0.26 -18.00 19.77
C ASP A 377 0.62 -16.84 20.24
N GLN A 378 1.93 -17.01 20.23
CA GLN A 378 2.86 -15.90 20.31
C GLN A 378 3.12 -15.47 18.87
N ILE A 379 2.23 -14.60 18.40
CA ILE A 379 2.67 -13.49 17.56
C ILE A 379 3.97 -12.98 18.23
N PRO A 380 5.12 -12.92 17.52
CA PRO A 380 6.35 -12.37 18.08
C PRO A 380 5.98 -11.09 18.83
N LYS A 381 6.44 -10.87 20.07
CA LYS A 381 5.96 -9.74 20.93
C LYS A 381 6.15 -8.34 20.29
N ASP A 382 6.82 -8.29 19.15
CA ASP A 382 7.09 -7.19 18.24
C ASP A 382 6.10 -7.03 17.06
N LEU A 383 5.16 -7.96 16.92
CA LEU A 383 3.84 -7.85 16.28
C LEU A 383 2.78 -7.85 17.39
#